data_AF-A0A2C9DCP0-F1
#
_entry.id   AF-A0A2C9DCP0-F1
#
_cell.length_a   1.000
_cell.length_b   1.000
_cell.length_c   1.000
_cell.angle_alpha   90.00
_cell.angle_beta   90.00
_cell.angle_gamma   90.00
#
_symmetry.space_group_name_H-M   'P 1'
#
loop_
_entity.id
_entity.type
_entity.pdbx_description
1 polymer ?
#
loop_
_entity_poly.entity_id
_entity_poly.type
_entity_poly.pdbx_seq_one_letter_code
_entity_poly.pdbx_strand_id
1 'polypeptide(L)' 'MTDSDSARIDALEMKIAHQDEVIEDLNRTITAQWSEIDQLKKAMATLFDRLHHAEGRLAATAPPEPPPPHY' A
#
# COMPACT_ATOMS: atom_id res chain seq x y z
N MET A 1 33.10 40.13 -9.92
CA MET A 1 33.06 38.66 -10.08
C MET A 1 32.47 37.99 -8.84
N THR A 2 32.87 38.41 -7.63
CA THR A 2 32.30 37.95 -6.33
C THR A 2 30.79 38.15 -6.19
N ASP A 3 30.22 39.26 -6.69
CA ASP A 3 28.76 39.50 -6.65
C ASP A 3 27.95 38.46 -7.45
N SER A 4 28.49 37.99 -8.57
CA SER A 4 27.81 36.98 -9.40
C SER A 4 27.84 35.60 -8.74
N ASP A 5 28.87 35.31 -7.96
CA ASP A 5 28.97 34.05 -7.23
C ASP A 5 28.05 34.07 -5.99
N SER A 6 27.98 35.20 -5.27
CA SER A 6 27.03 35.37 -4.16
C SER A 6 25.59 35.21 -4.62
N ALA A 7 25.19 35.89 -5.70
CA ALA A 7 23.82 35.79 -6.22
C ALA A 7 23.45 34.37 -6.68
N ARG A 8 24.43 33.59 -7.18
CA ARG A 8 24.21 32.17 -7.52
C ARG A 8 24.05 31.30 -6.28
N ILE A 9 24.80 31.58 -5.22
CA ILE A 9 24.68 30.88 -3.94
C ILE A 9 23.29 31.13 -3.35
N ASP A 10 22.85 32.39 -3.27
CA ASP A 10 21.53 32.74 -2.73
C ASP A 10 20.39 32.04 -3.49
N ALA A 11 20.49 31.98 -4.82
CA ALA A 11 19.52 31.28 -5.66
C ALA A 11 19.52 29.76 -5.41
N LEU A 12 20.69 29.16 -5.18
CA LEU A 12 20.79 27.74 -4.83
C LEU A 12 20.25 27.46 -3.44
N GLU A 13 20.50 28.33 -2.46
CA GLU A 13 19.97 28.19 -1.09
C GLU A 13 18.44 28.26 -1.09
N MET A 14 17.85 29.23 -1.81
CA MET A 14 16.40 29.31 -1.96
C MET A 14 15.82 28.05 -2.63
N LYS A 15 16.51 27.54 -3.65
CA LYS A 15 16.10 26.31 -4.33
C LYS A 15 16.19 25.08 -3.41
N ILE A 16 17.23 24.98 -2.59
CA ILE A 16 17.41 23.89 -1.61
C ILE A 16 16.29 23.96 -0.57
N ALA A 17 16.03 25.13 0.01
CA ALA A 17 14.96 25.29 1.00
C ALA A 17 13.58 24.86 0.44
N HIS A 18 13.28 25.23 -0.80
CA HIS A 18 12.05 24.78 -1.46
C HIS A 18 12.04 23.26 -1.73
N GLN A 19 13.18 22.69 -2.09
CA GLN A 19 13.30 21.25 -2.29
C GLN A 19 13.14 20.46 -1.00
N ASP A 20 13.67 20.97 0.12
CA ASP A 20 13.51 20.34 1.44
C ASP A 20 12.04 20.31 1.85
N GLU A 21 11.29 21.40 1.66
CA GLU A 21 9.85 21.46 1.90
C GLU A 21 9.10 20.42 1.04
N VAL A 22 9.42 20.35 -0.25
CA VAL A 22 8.81 19.37 -1.18
C VAL A 22 9.14 17.94 -0.75
N ILE A 23 10.36 17.66 -0.32
CA ILE A 23 10.78 16.33 0.14
C ILE A 23 9.99 15.94 1.40
N GLU A 24 9.82 16.87 2.34
CA GLU A 24 9.01 16.61 3.53
C GLU A 24 7.55 16.31 3.19
N ASP A 25 6.94 17.08 2.29
CA ASP A 25 5.57 16.85 1.82
C ASP A 25 5.41 15.49 1.14
N LEU A 26 6.37 15.11 0.30
CA LEU A 26 6.38 13.80 -0.34
C LEU A 26 6.53 12.69 0.69
N ASN A 27 7.40 12.85 1.68
CA ASN A 27 7.58 11.86 2.74
C ASN A 27 6.31 11.68 3.60
N ARG A 28 5.66 12.79 3.96
CA ARG A 28 4.36 12.77 4.66
C ARG A 28 3.32 12.00 3.84
N THR A 29 3.23 12.30 2.54
CA THR A 29 2.27 11.66 1.62
C THR A 29 2.54 10.17 1.47
N ILE A 30 3.79 9.75 1.25
CA ILE A 30 4.17 8.34 1.10
C ILE A 30 3.87 7.55 2.38
N THR A 31 4.17 8.14 3.54
CA THR A 31 3.90 7.49 4.83
C THR A 31 2.40 7.29 5.05
N ALA A 32 1.58 8.29 4.72
CA ALA A 32 0.12 8.19 4.80
C ALA A 32 -0.40 7.08 3.85
N GLN A 33 0.04 7.08 2.59
CA GLN A 33 -0.35 6.06 1.60
C GLN A 33 0.07 4.65 2.03
N TRP A 34 1.24 4.47 2.64
CA TRP A 34 1.65 3.17 3.17
C TRP A 34 0.72 2.69 4.29
N SER A 35 0.29 3.57 5.18
CA SER A 35 -0.69 3.22 6.21
C SER A 35 -2.02 2.76 5.60
N GLU A 36 -2.51 3.47 4.58
CA GLU A 36 -3.73 3.09 3.86
C GLU A 36 -3.59 1.73 3.16
N ILE A 37 -2.47 1.49 2.47
CA ILE A 37 -2.19 0.21 1.81
C ILE A 37 -2.14 -0.93 2.83
N ASP A 38 -1.51 -0.74 3.98
CA ASP A 38 -1.45 -1.75 5.04
C ASP A 38 -2.85 -2.09 5.58
N GLN A 39 -3.69 -1.07 5.81
CA GLN A 39 -5.08 -1.26 6.22
C GLN A 39 -5.89 -2.03 5.17
N LEU A 40 -5.75 -1.68 3.89
CA LEU A 40 -6.41 -2.38 2.78
C LEU A 40 -5.96 -3.84 2.69
N LYS A 41 -4.65 -4.10 2.81
CA LYS A 41 -4.11 -5.47 2.81
C LYS A 41 -4.69 -6.32 3.95
N LYS A 42 -4.78 -5.77 5.17
CA LYS A 42 -5.39 -6.45 6.33
C LYS A 42 -6.88 -6.74 6.11
N ALA A 43 -7.61 -5.78 5.55
CA ALA A 43 -9.03 -5.97 5.22
C ALA A 43 -9.21 -7.08 4.17
N MET A 44 -8.38 -7.10 3.12
CA MET A 44 -8.39 -8.16 2.12
C MET A 44 -8.10 -9.54 2.70
N ALA A 45 -7.07 -9.67 3.55
CA ALA A 45 -6.76 -10.93 4.23
C ALA A 45 -7.95 -11.44 5.05
N THR A 46 -8.60 -10.54 5.81
CA THR A 46 -9.79 -10.88 6.60
C THR A 46 -10.95 -11.34 5.71
N LEU A 47 -11.14 -10.72 4.54
CA LEU A 47 -12.17 -11.13 3.59
C LEU A 47 -11.89 -12.52 3.00
N PHE A 48 -10.63 -12.81 2.64
CA PHE A 48 -10.23 -14.13 2.15
C PHE A 48 -10.45 -15.23 3.19
N ASP A 49 -10.05 -14.99 4.44
CA ASP A 49 -10.27 -15.94 5.54
C ASP A 49 -11.76 -16.25 5.72
N ARG A 50 -12.60 -15.22 5.72
CA ARG A 50 -14.06 -15.39 5.82
C ARG A 50 -14.65 -16.17 4.65
N LEU A 51 -14.13 -15.95 3.44
CA LEU A 51 -14.56 -16.66 2.24
C LEU A 51 -14.19 -18.15 2.33
N HIS A 52 -12.95 -18.47 2.70
CA HIS A 52 -12.54 -19.86 2.91
C HIS A 52 -13.33 -20.56 4.02
N HIS A 53 -13.62 -19.87 5.12
CA HIS A 53 -14.49 -20.43 6.16
C HIS A 53 -15.92 -20.65 5.67
N ALA A 54 -16.45 -19.81 4.78
CA ALA A 54 -17.76 -20.01 4.18
C ALA A 54 -17.78 -21.22 3.23
N GLU A 55 -16.76 -21.36 2.37
CA GLU A 55 -16.58 -22.52 1.48
C GLU A 55 -16.48 -23.83 2.27
N GLY A 56 -15.66 -23.86 3.33
CA GLY A 56 -15.52 -25.04 4.18
C GLY A 56 -16.82 -25.47 4.86
N ARG A 57 -17.65 -24.50 5.31
CA ARG A 57 -18.98 -24.80 5.87
C ARG A 57 -19.92 -25.38 4.83
N LEU A 58 -19.91 -24.86 3.60
CA LEU A 58 -20.74 -25.38 2.51
C LEU A 58 -20.35 -26.82 2.18
N ALA A 59 -19.05 -27.12 2.08
CA ALA A 59 -18.55 -28.47 1.85
C ALA A 59 -18.93 -29.44 2.98
N ALA A 60 -18.87 -29.00 4.23
CA ALA A 60 -19.27 -29.82 5.38
C ALA A 60 -20.78 -30.14 5.43
N THR A 61 -21.62 -29.34 4.78
CA THR A 61 -23.07 -29.55 4.68
C THR A 61 -23.50 -30.34 3.43
N ALA A 62 -22.56 -30.66 2.53
CA ALA A 62 -22.88 -31.39 1.29
C ALA A 62 -23.19 -32.87 1.58
N PRO A 63 -24.22 -33.47 0.95
CA PRO A 63 -24.47 -34.91 1.04
C PRO A 63 -23.26 -35.72 0.52
N PRO A 64 -22.99 -36.91 1.07
CA PRO A 64 -21.92 -37.77 0.57
C PRO A 64 -22.17 -38.13 -0.90
N GLU A 65 -21.13 -38.04 -1.75
CA GLU A 65 -21.22 -38.48 -3.14
C GLU A 65 -21.47 -40.00 -3.20
N PRO A 66 -22.40 -40.47 -4.03
CA PRO A 66 -22.60 -41.90 -4.24
C PRO A 66 -21.33 -42.51 -4.89
N PRO A 67 -20.97 -43.76 -4.54
CA PRO A 67 -19.78 -44.41 -5.07
C PRO A 67 -19.82 -44.49 -6.61
N PRO A 68 -18.67 -44.37 -7.30
CA PRO A 68 -18.61 -44.36 -8.76
C PRO A 68 -19.14 -45.69 -9.35
N PRO A 69 -19.88 -45.64 -10.48
CA PRO A 69 -20.37 -46.84 -11.13
C PRO A 69 -19.20 -47.68 -11.65
N HIS A 70 -19.18 -48.97 -11.28
CA HIS A 70 -18.28 -49.95 -11.89
C HIS A 70 -18.85 -50.36 -13.27
N TYR A 71 -18.09 -50.09 -14.34
CA TYR A 71 -18.36 -50.52 -15.72
C TYR A 71 -17.39 -51.62 -16.17
#